data_AF-A0A424YGU5-F1
#
_entry.id   AF-A0A424YGU5-F1
#
_cell.length_a   1.000
_cell.length_b   1.000
_cell.length_c   1.000
_cell.angle_alpha   90.00
_cell.angle_beta   90.00
_cell.angle_gamma   90.00
#
_symmetry.space_group_name_H-M   'P 1'
#
loop_
_entity.id
_entity.type
_entity.pdbx_description
1 polymer ?
#
loop_
_entity_poly.entity_id
_entity_poly.type
_entity_poly.pdbx_seq_one_letter_code
_entity_poly.pdbx_strand_id
1 'polypeptide(L)'
;MRVWDVHPGYLTRNSLLGQHAEIHALFNVIKDCKKGYGAHPETLRWKGHLNILRKRHDLTVKEMVLRGYRHASPCREEEKYANSSLRLKYINHPAEQLEILREKYLKNSSRGRIPLPRRGSDFWAHHKYSVMARGYNYYKDIQSFLRGKKDLPVKEERELIEKVTGIMEKPVPSKALVNLIHHLWGYFKDKASETEKEEYLNFPRESLSSVIQSFYQMARKYDQEYLLQSTVFADLLEEWLRDG
;
A
#
# COMPACT_ATOMS: atom_id res chain seq x y z
N MET A 1 19.53 3.07 6.92
CA MET A 1 18.51 3.96 6.32
C MET A 1 18.03 3.45 4.98
N ARG A 2 16.78 2.97 4.93
CA ARG A 2 16.07 2.64 3.69
C ARG A 2 14.58 2.92 3.87
N VAL A 3 14.00 3.62 2.91
CA VAL A 3 12.54 3.71 2.77
C VAL A 3 12.20 2.96 1.50
N TRP A 4 11.44 1.88 1.62
CA TRP A 4 11.05 1.09 0.46
C TRP A 4 10.11 1.90 -0.43
N ASP A 5 9.96 1.53 -1.69
CA ASP A 5 9.02 2.09 -2.66
C ASP A 5 7.97 1.04 -3.11
N VAL A 6 7.90 -0.11 -2.41
CA VAL A 6 6.91 -1.19 -2.62
C VAL A 6 5.83 -1.17 -1.54
N HIS A 7 4.65 -1.75 -1.75
CA HIS A 7 3.60 -1.72 -0.73
C HIS A 7 4.06 -2.32 0.63
N PRO A 8 3.81 -1.66 1.79
CA PRO A 8 4.24 -2.14 3.12
C PRO A 8 3.73 -3.54 3.50
N GLY A 9 2.65 -4.00 2.87
CA GLY A 9 2.17 -5.39 2.90
C GLY A 9 3.24 -6.45 2.63
N TYR A 10 4.25 -6.12 1.81
CA TYR A 10 5.39 -6.97 1.50
C TYR A 10 6.53 -6.91 2.53
N LEU A 11 6.47 -6.02 3.52
CA LEU A 11 7.54 -5.88 4.50
C LEU A 11 7.35 -6.91 5.61
N THR A 12 8.43 -7.60 5.98
CA THR A 12 8.47 -8.38 7.23
C THR A 12 8.28 -7.45 8.43
N ARG A 13 7.96 -7.99 9.61
CA ARG A 13 7.86 -7.20 10.85
C ARG A 13 9.05 -6.26 11.05
N ASN A 14 10.27 -6.79 10.94
CA ASN A 14 11.48 -5.99 11.17
C ASN A 14 11.67 -4.92 10.09
N SER A 15 11.32 -5.23 8.82
CA SER A 15 11.43 -4.25 7.74
C SER A 15 10.36 -3.16 7.83
N LEU A 16 9.17 -3.50 8.33
CA LEU A 16 8.06 -2.57 8.55
C LEU A 16 8.38 -1.58 9.68
N LEU A 17 8.79 -2.10 10.84
CA LEU A 17 9.21 -1.29 11.98
C LEU A 17 10.45 -0.45 11.64
N GLY A 18 11.41 -1.04 10.92
CA GLY A 18 12.58 -0.33 10.42
C GLY A 18 12.19 0.83 9.51
N GLN A 19 11.32 0.61 8.51
CA GLN A 19 10.86 1.68 7.63
C GLN A 19 10.18 2.81 8.42
N HIS A 20 9.29 2.48 9.36
CA HIS A 20 8.63 3.46 10.21
C HIS A 20 9.64 4.35 10.97
N ALA A 21 10.61 3.74 11.66
CA ALA A 21 11.64 4.47 12.38
C ALA A 21 12.56 5.31 11.46
N GLU A 22 12.91 4.77 10.29
CA GLU A 22 13.78 5.43 9.32
C GLU A 22 13.10 6.65 8.68
N ILE A 23 11.79 6.61 8.47
CA ILE A 23 11.02 7.78 8.01
C ILE A 23 11.11 8.91 9.05
N HIS A 24 10.88 8.62 10.34
CA HIS A 24 11.04 9.62 11.41
C HIS A 24 12.46 10.19 11.49
N ALA A 25 13.48 9.33 11.34
CA ALA A 25 14.87 9.76 11.29
C ALA A 25 15.12 10.71 10.12
N LEU A 26 14.59 10.41 8.93
CA LEU A 26 14.70 11.27 7.74
C LEU A 26 14.02 12.62 7.95
N PHE A 27 12.82 12.66 8.52
CA PHE A 27 12.14 13.92 8.87
C PHE A 27 13.01 14.80 9.77
N ASN A 28 13.60 14.21 10.81
CA ASN A 28 14.48 14.94 11.73
C ASN A 28 15.77 15.41 11.06
N VAL A 29 16.42 14.57 10.24
CA VAL A 29 17.68 14.95 9.56
C VAL A 29 17.44 16.07 8.54
N ILE A 30 16.37 15.99 7.77
CA ILE A 30 16.04 16.97 6.72
C ILE A 30 15.57 18.29 7.32
N LYS A 31 14.73 18.25 8.38
CA LYS A 31 14.21 19.46 9.03
C LYS A 31 15.26 20.17 9.87
N ASP A 32 16.06 19.42 10.64
CA ASP A 32 17.06 19.99 11.55
C ASP A 32 18.44 20.21 10.88
N CYS A 33 18.55 19.98 9.56
CA CYS A 33 19.80 20.09 8.78
C CYS A 33 21.01 19.39 9.43
N LYS A 34 20.79 18.23 10.05
CA LYS A 34 21.83 17.50 10.81
C LYS A 34 22.95 17.01 9.87
N LYS A 35 24.20 17.40 10.17
CA LYS A 35 25.37 17.15 9.30
C LYS A 35 25.71 15.65 9.11
N GLY A 36 25.45 14.79 10.10
CA GLY A 36 25.91 13.39 10.08
C GLY A 36 25.33 12.55 8.94
N TYR A 37 24.00 12.43 8.89
CA TYR A 37 23.30 11.64 7.87
C TYR A 37 22.91 12.46 6.63
N GLY A 38 23.26 13.76 6.58
CA GLY A 38 22.86 14.68 5.51
C GLY A 38 23.26 14.25 4.09
N ALA A 39 24.38 13.52 3.96
CA ALA A 39 24.91 13.04 2.68
C ALA A 39 24.44 11.61 2.31
N HIS A 40 23.63 10.96 3.14
CA HIS A 40 23.15 9.61 2.84
C HIS A 40 22.22 9.63 1.60
N PRO A 41 22.30 8.65 0.68
CA PRO A 41 21.49 8.63 -0.54
C PRO A 41 19.98 8.78 -0.29
N GLU A 42 19.45 8.12 0.75
CA GLU A 42 18.03 8.30 1.14
C GLU A 42 17.73 9.73 1.59
N THR A 43 18.60 10.35 2.39
CA THR A 43 18.41 11.73 2.85
C THR A 43 18.40 12.70 1.68
N LEU A 44 19.32 12.54 0.74
CA LEU A 44 19.37 13.34 -0.49
C LEU A 44 18.14 13.10 -1.36
N ARG A 45 17.68 11.85 -1.47
CA ARG A 45 16.48 11.47 -2.25
C ARG A 45 15.22 12.15 -1.73
N TRP A 46 15.04 12.21 -0.41
CA TRP A 46 13.82 12.74 0.21
C TRP A 46 13.86 14.25 0.45
N LYS A 47 15.01 14.90 0.26
CA LYS A 47 15.15 16.35 0.41
C LYS A 47 14.28 17.07 -0.63
N GLY A 48 13.27 17.79 -0.16
CA GLY A 48 12.27 18.47 -1.02
C GLY A 48 11.02 17.63 -1.33
N HIS A 49 10.91 16.42 -0.77
CA HIS A 49 9.80 15.49 -1.00
C HIS A 49 9.14 14.99 0.30
N LEU A 50 9.16 15.82 1.36
CA LEU A 50 8.64 15.43 2.67
C LEU A 50 7.14 15.08 2.63
N ASN A 51 6.36 15.77 1.79
CA ASN A 51 4.95 15.44 1.55
C ASN A 51 4.73 14.01 1.02
N ILE A 52 5.61 13.53 0.14
CA ILE A 52 5.58 12.15 -0.39
C ILE A 52 6.05 11.18 0.70
N LEU A 53 7.09 11.55 1.46
CA LEU A 53 7.58 10.77 2.59
C LEU A 53 6.50 10.61 3.68
N ARG A 54 5.66 11.63 3.91
CA ARG A 54 4.50 11.57 4.81
C ARG A 54 3.45 10.59 4.31
N LYS A 55 3.03 10.68 3.05
CA LYS A 55 2.12 9.67 2.45
C LYS A 55 2.66 8.25 2.62
N ARG A 56 3.97 8.08 2.50
CA ARG A 56 4.66 6.80 2.69
C ARG A 56 4.62 6.33 4.14
N HIS A 57 4.81 7.25 5.09
CA HIS A 57 4.59 6.99 6.51
C HIS A 57 3.16 6.54 6.78
N ASP A 58 2.17 7.27 6.29
CA ASP A 58 0.75 6.98 6.55
C ASP A 58 0.37 5.60 6.01
N LEU A 59 0.80 5.23 4.80
CA LEU A 59 0.60 3.87 4.29
C LEU A 59 1.33 2.80 5.12
N THR A 60 2.49 3.12 5.69
CA THR A 60 3.22 2.22 6.61
C THR A 60 2.42 2.01 7.89
N VAL A 61 1.88 3.08 8.47
CA VAL A 61 1.04 3.05 9.66
C VAL A 61 -0.25 2.29 9.41
N LYS A 62 -0.92 2.50 8.27
CA LYS A 62 -2.11 1.72 7.89
C LYS A 62 -1.85 0.23 7.87
N GLU A 63 -0.72 -0.20 7.28
CA GLU A 63 -0.33 -1.62 7.31
C GLU A 63 0.03 -2.10 8.72
N MET A 64 0.64 -1.26 9.56
CA MET A 64 0.90 -1.57 10.98
C MET A 64 -0.43 -1.76 11.73
N VAL A 65 -1.39 -0.85 11.61
CA VAL A 65 -2.72 -0.96 12.24
C VAL A 65 -3.45 -2.21 11.76
N LEU A 66 -3.43 -2.48 10.45
CA LEU A 66 -4.05 -3.68 9.87
C LEU A 66 -3.48 -4.99 10.47
N ARG A 67 -2.21 -4.99 10.86
CA ARG A 67 -1.54 -6.12 11.52
C ARG A 67 -1.64 -6.10 13.06
N GLY A 68 -2.42 -5.20 13.65
CA GLY A 68 -2.68 -5.12 15.08
C GLY A 68 -1.60 -4.39 15.89
N TYR A 69 -0.72 -3.61 15.27
CA TYR A 69 0.24 -2.77 15.99
C TYR A 69 -0.47 -1.53 16.55
N ARG A 70 -0.08 -1.12 17.76
CA ARG A 70 -0.43 0.19 18.30
C ARG A 70 0.58 1.22 17.78
N HIS A 71 0.09 2.25 17.12
CA HIS A 71 0.92 3.35 16.64
C HIS A 71 0.58 4.62 17.42
N ALA A 72 1.60 5.24 18.04
CA ALA A 72 1.45 6.40 18.91
C ALA A 72 2.43 7.53 18.56
N SER A 73 2.95 7.52 17.33
CA SER A 73 3.99 8.45 16.86
C SER A 73 3.57 9.09 15.53
N PRO A 74 2.52 9.93 15.52
CA PRO A 74 2.08 10.59 14.30
C PRO A 74 3.24 11.37 13.67
N CYS A 75 3.29 11.38 12.34
CA CYS A 75 4.28 12.17 11.64
C CYS A 75 3.95 13.66 11.82
N ARG A 76 4.97 14.49 12.03
CA ARG A 76 4.80 15.94 12.24
C ARG A 76 4.02 16.56 11.08
N GLU A 77 3.10 17.47 11.39
CA GLU A 77 2.41 18.27 10.38
C GLU A 77 3.40 19.15 9.62
N GLU A 78 3.21 19.27 8.30
CA GLU A 78 4.02 20.14 7.45
C GLU A 78 3.33 21.50 7.28
N GLU A 79 4.04 22.55 7.68
CA GLU A 79 3.86 23.88 7.10
C GLU A 79 4.35 23.85 5.64
N LYS A 80 3.40 23.87 4.70
CA LYS A 80 3.54 24.25 3.28
C LYS A 80 4.96 24.14 2.66
N TYR A 81 5.56 22.95 2.60
CA TYR A 81 6.62 22.66 1.61
C TYR A 81 5.96 22.26 0.28
N ALA A 82 5.15 23.19 -0.25
CA ALA A 82 4.49 23.05 -1.53
C ALA A 82 5.40 23.61 -2.62
N ASN A 83 6.25 22.75 -3.19
CA ASN A 83 6.42 22.63 -4.63
C ASN A 83 7.62 21.76 -4.90
N SER A 84 7.35 20.57 -5.39
CA SER A 84 8.33 19.86 -6.17
C SER A 84 7.61 19.15 -7.29
N SER A 85 7.56 19.83 -8.43
CA SER A 85 7.44 19.20 -9.75
C SER A 85 8.59 18.21 -10.02
N LEU A 86 9.55 18.04 -9.10
CA LEU A 86 10.63 17.07 -9.21
C LEU A 86 10.09 15.67 -8.95
N ARG A 87 10.21 14.83 -9.98
CA ARG A 87 9.99 13.39 -9.90
C ARG A 87 10.99 12.78 -8.90
N LEU A 88 10.47 12.12 -7.87
CA LEU A 88 11.29 11.34 -6.94
C LEU A 88 12.02 10.24 -7.72
N LYS A 89 13.35 10.17 -7.59
CA LYS A 89 14.17 9.14 -8.23
C LYS A 89 14.39 7.98 -7.27
N TYR A 90 14.14 6.77 -7.73
CA TYR A 90 14.43 5.57 -6.95
C TYR A 90 15.94 5.38 -6.76
N ILE A 91 16.37 4.97 -5.57
CA ILE A 91 17.73 4.42 -5.36
C ILE A 91 17.82 3.04 -6.00
N ASN A 92 16.83 2.19 -5.75
CA ASN A 92 16.61 0.92 -6.44
C ASN A 92 15.20 0.91 -6.98
N HIS A 93 15.00 0.51 -8.24
CA HIS A 93 13.67 0.41 -8.82
C HIS A 93 12.79 -0.56 -7.98
N PRO A 94 11.47 -0.35 -7.84
CA PRO A 94 10.62 -1.24 -7.04
C PRO A 94 10.76 -2.74 -7.37
N ALA A 95 10.97 -3.08 -8.65
CA ALA A 95 11.28 -4.45 -9.09
C ALA A 95 12.54 -5.02 -8.41
N GLU A 96 13.62 -4.24 -8.31
CA GLU A 96 14.86 -4.62 -7.62
C GLU A 96 14.64 -4.69 -6.11
N GLN A 97 13.83 -3.79 -5.55
CA GLN A 97 13.51 -3.82 -4.12
C GLN A 97 12.78 -5.09 -3.70
N LEU A 98 11.90 -5.63 -4.56
CA LEU A 98 11.26 -6.92 -4.32
C LEU A 98 12.28 -8.07 -4.27
N GLU A 99 13.34 -8.03 -5.09
CA GLU A 99 14.44 -9.00 -5.01
C GLU A 99 15.24 -8.87 -3.70
N ILE A 100 15.58 -7.65 -3.30
CA ILE A 100 16.26 -7.40 -2.02
C ILE A 100 15.41 -7.91 -0.85
N LEU A 101 14.08 -7.70 -0.89
CA LEU A 101 13.17 -8.26 0.11
C LEU A 101 13.15 -9.80 0.09
N ARG A 102 13.21 -10.41 -1.09
CA ARG A 102 13.24 -11.88 -1.22
C ARG A 102 14.47 -12.48 -0.57
N GLU A 103 15.64 -11.86 -0.73
CA GLU A 103 16.85 -12.26 -0.01
C GLU A 103 16.69 -12.13 1.51
N LYS A 104 16.05 -11.06 1.98
CA LYS A 104 15.77 -10.86 3.41
C LYS A 104 14.79 -11.90 3.96
N TYR A 105 13.81 -12.33 3.17
CA TYR A 105 12.87 -13.40 3.55
C TYR A 105 13.61 -14.72 3.75
N LEU A 106 14.49 -15.08 2.81
CA LEU A 106 15.29 -16.31 2.88
C LEU A 106 16.22 -16.33 4.11
N LYS A 107 16.84 -15.20 4.44
CA LYS A 107 17.77 -15.10 5.58
C LYS A 107 17.10 -15.17 6.95
N ASN A 108 15.87 -14.66 7.08
CA ASN A 108 15.21 -14.47 8.37
C ASN A 108 13.98 -15.35 8.59
N SER A 109 13.69 -16.29 7.67
CA SER A 109 12.50 -17.15 7.67
C SER A 109 11.20 -16.42 8.03
N SER A 110 11.07 -15.16 7.60
CA SER A 110 9.94 -14.30 7.92
C SER A 110 9.36 -13.68 6.66
N ARG A 111 8.04 -13.45 6.71
CA ARG A 111 7.27 -12.87 5.59
C ARG A 111 6.44 -11.68 6.07
N GLY A 112 6.12 -10.79 5.14
CA GLY A 112 5.06 -9.81 5.29
C GLY A 112 3.68 -10.46 5.22
N ARG A 113 2.63 -9.65 5.41
CA ARG A 113 1.23 -10.09 5.29
C ARG A 113 0.93 -10.58 3.88
N ILE A 114 1.41 -9.83 2.89
CA ILE A 114 1.30 -10.19 1.47
C ILE A 114 2.58 -10.94 1.08
N PRO A 115 2.49 -12.11 0.44
CA PRO A 115 3.66 -12.80 -0.09
C PRO A 115 4.34 -11.94 -1.17
N LEU A 116 5.66 -12.07 -1.31
CA LEU A 116 6.35 -11.39 -2.41
C LEU A 116 5.85 -11.99 -3.74
N PRO A 117 5.41 -11.16 -4.70
CA PRO A 117 4.99 -11.63 -6.00
C PRO A 117 6.18 -12.35 -6.66
N ARG A 118 5.94 -13.49 -7.30
CA ARG A 118 6.96 -14.19 -8.07
C ARG A 118 6.97 -13.68 -9.51
N ARG A 119 5.77 -13.40 -10.03
CA ARG A 119 5.54 -13.01 -11.43
C ARG A 119 4.69 -11.74 -11.53
N GLY A 120 4.56 -11.20 -12.74
CA GLY A 120 3.74 -10.03 -13.02
C GLY A 120 2.27 -10.25 -12.66
N SER A 121 1.75 -11.45 -12.93
CA SER A 121 0.39 -11.88 -12.59
C SER A 121 0.11 -11.81 -11.07
N ASP A 122 1.04 -12.26 -10.22
CA ASP A 122 0.93 -12.14 -8.76
C ASP A 122 0.91 -10.66 -8.34
N PHE A 123 1.83 -9.86 -8.87
CA PHE A 123 1.91 -8.44 -8.56
C PHE A 123 0.61 -7.72 -8.94
N TRP A 124 0.05 -8.03 -10.11
CA TRP A 124 -1.23 -7.52 -10.54
C TRP A 124 -2.37 -7.97 -9.62
N ALA A 125 -2.43 -9.26 -9.29
CA ALA A 125 -3.46 -9.82 -8.41
C ALA A 125 -3.52 -9.11 -7.04
N HIS A 126 -2.36 -8.84 -6.43
CA HIS A 126 -2.31 -8.12 -5.16
C HIS A 126 -2.88 -6.69 -5.25
N HIS A 127 -2.61 -5.97 -6.35
CA HIS A 127 -2.95 -4.54 -6.50
C HIS A 127 -4.27 -4.26 -7.22
N LYS A 128 -4.89 -5.25 -7.88
CA LYS A 128 -6.00 -4.99 -8.81
C LYS A 128 -7.18 -4.24 -8.19
N TYR A 129 -7.46 -4.46 -6.91
CA TYR A 129 -8.56 -3.80 -6.19
C TYR A 129 -8.20 -2.38 -5.75
N SER A 130 -6.96 -2.15 -5.35
CA SER A 130 -6.44 -0.79 -5.17
C SER A 130 -6.49 0.02 -6.47
N VAL A 131 -6.17 -0.60 -7.61
CA VAL A 131 -6.30 0.05 -8.92
C VAL A 131 -7.77 0.31 -9.26
N MET A 132 -8.66 -0.67 -9.04
CA MET A 132 -10.11 -0.51 -9.27
C MET A 132 -10.72 0.59 -8.40
N ALA A 133 -10.26 0.76 -7.16
CA ALA A 133 -10.68 1.83 -6.25
C ALA A 133 -10.48 3.23 -6.83
N ARG A 134 -9.50 3.39 -7.73
CA ARG A 134 -9.17 4.66 -8.39
C ARG A 134 -9.89 4.86 -9.72
N GLY A 135 -10.50 3.80 -10.25
CA GLY A 135 -11.27 3.83 -11.49
C GLY A 135 -11.28 2.48 -12.21
N TYR A 136 -12.47 2.06 -12.64
CA TYR A 136 -12.63 0.81 -13.39
C TYR A 136 -11.92 0.85 -14.75
N ASN A 137 -11.80 2.03 -15.37
CA ASN A 137 -11.01 2.22 -16.59
C ASN A 137 -9.55 1.81 -16.38
N TYR A 138 -8.89 2.23 -15.29
CA TYR A 138 -7.51 1.85 -15.00
C TYR A 138 -7.35 0.34 -14.81
N TYR A 139 -8.35 -0.30 -14.17
CA TYR A 139 -8.38 -1.76 -14.05
C TYR A 139 -8.43 -2.43 -15.44
N LYS A 140 -9.29 -1.94 -16.34
CA LYS A 140 -9.39 -2.44 -17.71
C LYS A 140 -8.13 -2.18 -18.53
N ASP A 141 -7.48 -1.03 -18.32
CA ASP A 141 -6.24 -0.67 -19.02
C ASP A 141 -5.11 -1.64 -18.65
N ILE A 142 -4.91 -1.95 -17.37
CA ILE A 142 -3.92 -2.94 -16.94
C ILE A 142 -4.29 -4.34 -17.43
N GLN A 143 -5.57 -4.72 -17.37
CA GLN A 143 -6.02 -6.01 -17.90
C GLN A 143 -5.74 -6.15 -19.41
N SER A 144 -5.96 -5.07 -20.18
CA SER A 144 -5.66 -5.03 -21.62
C SER A 144 -4.15 -5.10 -21.86
N PHE A 145 -3.38 -4.34 -21.09
CA PHE A 145 -1.91 -4.34 -21.14
C PHE A 145 -1.30 -5.73 -20.92
N LEU A 146 -1.86 -6.52 -20.00
CA LEU A 146 -1.39 -7.87 -19.71
C LEU A 146 -1.88 -8.92 -20.72
N ARG A 147 -2.90 -8.61 -21.53
CA ARG A 147 -3.51 -9.58 -22.45
C ARG A 147 -2.50 -9.97 -23.53
N GLY A 148 -2.27 -11.27 -23.69
CA GLY A 148 -1.36 -11.81 -24.70
C GLY A 148 0.12 -11.59 -24.39
N LYS A 149 0.47 -10.93 -23.28
CA LYS A 149 1.85 -10.84 -22.81
C LYS A 149 2.25 -12.12 -22.09
N LYS A 150 3.52 -12.50 -22.26
CA LYS A 150 4.14 -13.52 -21.40
C LYS A 150 4.19 -12.97 -19.99
N ASP A 151 3.68 -13.72 -19.03
CA ASP A 151 3.88 -13.40 -17.61
C ASP A 151 5.36 -13.63 -17.29
N LEU A 152 6.07 -12.59 -16.83
CA LEU A 152 7.51 -12.64 -16.56
C LEU A 152 7.78 -12.69 -15.04
N PRO A 153 8.98 -13.10 -14.61
CA PRO A 153 9.42 -12.90 -13.23
C PRO A 153 9.28 -11.43 -12.82
N VAL A 154 8.85 -11.15 -11.59
CA VAL A 154 8.49 -9.77 -11.18
C VAL A 154 9.64 -8.76 -11.31
N LYS A 155 10.90 -9.21 -11.21
CA LYS A 155 12.10 -8.38 -11.44
C LYS A 155 12.19 -7.81 -12.86
N GLU A 156 11.58 -8.48 -13.83
CA GLU A 156 11.55 -8.10 -15.24
C GLU A 156 10.29 -7.29 -15.60
N GLU A 157 9.31 -7.21 -14.69
CA GLU A 157 8.01 -6.55 -14.90
C GLU A 157 8.04 -5.04 -14.60
N ARG A 158 9.12 -4.35 -15.01
CA ARG A 158 9.31 -2.91 -14.70
C ARG A 158 8.15 -2.05 -15.20
N GLU A 159 7.73 -2.26 -16.45
CA GLU A 159 6.67 -1.47 -17.07
C GLU A 159 5.32 -1.66 -16.34
N LEU A 160 4.98 -2.89 -15.96
CA LEU A 160 3.77 -3.19 -15.17
C LEU A 160 3.81 -2.45 -13.83
N ILE A 161 4.95 -2.55 -13.13
CA ILE A 161 5.12 -1.95 -11.81
C ILE A 161 5.03 -0.43 -11.89
N GLU A 162 5.64 0.20 -12.89
CA GLU A 162 5.54 1.65 -13.11
C GLU A 162 4.11 2.09 -13.42
N LYS A 163 3.39 1.37 -14.28
CA LYS A 163 1.97 1.68 -14.58
C LYS A 163 1.10 1.59 -13.35
N VAL A 164 1.21 0.50 -12.58
CA VAL A 164 0.43 0.33 -11.34
C VAL A 164 0.81 1.42 -10.34
N THR A 165 2.10 1.66 -10.08
CA THR A 165 2.55 2.68 -9.13
C THR A 165 2.06 4.08 -9.52
N GLY A 166 2.10 4.43 -10.81
CA GLY A 166 1.58 5.70 -11.31
C GLY A 166 0.06 5.83 -11.14
N ILE A 167 -0.69 4.73 -11.24
CA ILE A 167 -2.12 4.73 -10.92
C ILE A 167 -2.30 4.92 -9.41
N MET A 168 -1.50 4.27 -8.56
CA MET A 168 -1.64 4.32 -7.09
C MET A 168 -1.55 5.74 -6.51
N GLU A 169 -0.90 6.68 -7.20
CA GLU A 169 -0.82 8.10 -6.82
C GLU A 169 -2.10 8.91 -7.11
N LYS A 170 -3.04 8.35 -7.88
CA LYS A 170 -4.30 9.02 -8.22
C LYS A 170 -5.27 9.02 -7.03
N PRO A 171 -6.15 10.03 -6.93
CA PRO A 171 -7.19 10.06 -5.90
C PRO A 171 -8.14 8.87 -6.05
N VAL A 172 -8.83 8.55 -4.97
CA VAL A 172 -9.83 7.48 -4.87
C VAL A 172 -11.22 8.12 -4.86
N PRO A 173 -11.98 8.10 -5.98
CA PRO A 173 -13.32 8.70 -6.01
C PRO A 173 -14.34 7.83 -5.27
N SER A 174 -15.26 8.43 -4.52
CA SER A 174 -16.30 7.69 -3.77
C SER A 174 -17.15 6.77 -4.67
N LYS A 175 -17.45 7.20 -5.90
CA LYS A 175 -18.18 6.36 -6.88
C LYS A 175 -17.41 5.08 -7.25
N ALA A 176 -16.08 5.15 -7.35
CA ALA A 176 -15.26 4.00 -7.65
C ALA A 176 -15.15 3.06 -6.43
N LEU A 177 -15.16 3.60 -5.21
CA LEU A 177 -15.24 2.81 -3.97
C LEU A 177 -16.55 2.02 -3.86
N VAL A 178 -17.69 2.63 -4.15
CA VAL A 178 -18.98 1.91 -4.17
C VAL A 178 -18.93 0.73 -5.15
N ASN A 179 -18.39 0.95 -6.34
CA ASN A 179 -18.21 -0.12 -7.32
C ASN A 179 -17.29 -1.24 -6.81
N LEU A 180 -16.17 -0.87 -6.18
CA LEU A 180 -15.26 -1.83 -5.54
C LEU A 180 -15.96 -2.64 -4.44
N ILE A 181 -16.78 -2.00 -3.59
CA ILE A 181 -17.54 -2.68 -2.53
C ILE A 181 -18.44 -3.77 -3.13
N HIS A 182 -19.18 -3.48 -4.19
CA HIS A 182 -19.98 -4.48 -4.88
C HIS A 182 -19.13 -5.65 -5.44
N HIS A 183 -17.93 -5.36 -5.96
CA HIS A 183 -17.00 -6.40 -6.43
C HIS A 183 -16.48 -7.28 -5.29
N LEU A 184 -16.09 -6.68 -4.17
CA LEU A 184 -15.60 -7.42 -3.00
C LEU A 184 -16.70 -8.24 -2.35
N TRP A 185 -17.93 -7.72 -2.29
CA TRP A 185 -19.10 -8.46 -1.80
C TRP A 185 -19.34 -9.76 -2.56
N GLY A 186 -19.01 -9.80 -3.85
CA GLY A 186 -19.11 -11.01 -4.68
C GLY A 186 -18.33 -12.20 -4.12
N TYR A 187 -17.29 -11.98 -3.30
CA TYR A 187 -16.55 -13.04 -2.62
C TYR A 187 -17.29 -13.64 -1.42
N PHE A 188 -18.28 -12.94 -0.88
CA PHE A 188 -18.95 -13.26 0.38
C PHE A 188 -20.43 -13.62 0.24
N LYS A 189 -21.10 -13.15 -0.81
CA LYS A 189 -22.56 -13.27 -0.99
C LYS A 189 -23.17 -14.65 -0.69
N ASP A 190 -22.46 -15.73 -1.03
CA ASP A 190 -22.96 -17.11 -0.92
C ASP A 190 -22.67 -17.77 0.44
N LYS A 191 -21.89 -17.11 1.32
CA LYS A 191 -21.47 -17.63 2.64
C LYS A 191 -21.63 -16.65 3.80
N ALA A 192 -21.95 -15.39 3.50
CA ALA A 192 -22.23 -14.36 4.49
C ALA A 192 -23.44 -14.78 5.35
N SER A 193 -23.37 -14.50 6.65
CA SER A 193 -24.52 -14.62 7.55
C SER A 193 -25.61 -13.62 7.18
N GLU A 194 -26.84 -13.83 7.66
CA GLU A 194 -27.94 -12.89 7.43
C GLU A 194 -27.60 -11.48 7.96
N THR A 195 -26.95 -11.37 9.12
CA THR A 195 -26.48 -10.08 9.66
C THR A 195 -25.49 -9.39 8.71
N GLU A 196 -24.50 -10.10 8.17
CA GLU A 196 -23.53 -9.50 7.22
C GLU A 196 -24.21 -9.10 5.89
N LYS A 197 -25.24 -9.83 5.45
CA LYS A 197 -26.04 -9.45 4.28
C LYS A 197 -26.84 -8.18 4.55
N GLU A 198 -27.50 -8.09 5.70
CA GLU A 198 -28.24 -6.90 6.13
C GLU A 198 -27.33 -5.68 6.25
N GLU A 199 -26.16 -5.82 6.86
CA GLU A 199 -25.15 -4.76 6.96
C GLU A 199 -24.69 -4.28 5.57
N TYR A 200 -24.44 -5.22 4.64
CA TYR A 200 -24.08 -4.90 3.27
C TYR A 200 -25.21 -4.22 2.48
N LEU A 201 -26.46 -4.58 2.71
CA LEU A 201 -27.59 -3.95 2.01
C LEU A 201 -27.84 -2.52 2.51
N ASN A 202 -27.46 -2.22 3.75
CA ASN A 202 -27.80 -0.97 4.43
C ASN A 202 -26.59 -0.06 4.72
N PHE A 203 -25.39 -0.32 4.16
CA PHE A 203 -24.24 0.51 4.50
C PHE A 203 -24.41 1.98 4.04
N PRO A 204 -24.14 2.96 4.92
CA PRO A 204 -24.23 4.36 4.55
C PRO A 204 -23.07 4.77 3.64
N ARG A 205 -23.35 5.67 2.69
CA ARG A 205 -22.32 6.17 1.75
C ARG A 205 -21.24 7.00 2.45
N GLU A 206 -21.49 7.54 3.65
CA GLU A 206 -20.44 8.19 4.43
C GLU A 206 -19.47 7.19 5.10
N SER A 207 -19.77 5.89 5.06
CA SER A 207 -19.04 4.84 5.79
C SER A 207 -18.33 3.83 4.88
N LEU A 208 -17.99 4.20 3.64
CA LEU A 208 -17.38 3.27 2.68
C LEU A 208 -16.09 2.62 3.23
N SER A 209 -15.29 3.37 3.99
CA SER A 209 -14.02 2.88 4.54
C SER A 209 -14.23 1.86 5.67
N SER A 210 -15.26 2.02 6.50
CA SER A 210 -15.61 1.02 7.52
C SER A 210 -16.18 -0.27 6.90
N VAL A 211 -16.89 -0.17 5.78
CA VAL A 211 -17.33 -1.34 4.99
C VAL A 211 -16.14 -2.11 4.43
N ILE A 212 -15.12 -1.42 3.90
CA ILE A 212 -13.90 -2.10 3.45
C ILE A 212 -13.18 -2.79 4.63
N GLN A 213 -13.20 -2.18 5.82
CA GLN A 213 -12.65 -2.78 7.02
C GLN A 213 -13.44 -4.02 7.47
N SER A 214 -14.77 -4.01 7.39
CA SER A 214 -15.59 -5.19 7.69
C SER A 214 -15.29 -6.32 6.71
N PHE A 215 -15.10 -6.01 5.43
CA PHE A 215 -14.67 -7.00 4.42
C PHE A 215 -13.29 -7.60 4.71
N TYR A 216 -12.38 -6.88 5.37
CA TYR A 216 -11.14 -7.49 5.84
C TYR A 216 -11.41 -8.54 6.93
N GLN A 217 -12.31 -8.27 7.87
CA GLN A 217 -12.69 -9.24 8.90
C GLN A 217 -13.42 -10.44 8.29
N MET A 218 -14.31 -10.21 7.33
CA MET A 218 -14.96 -11.28 6.57
C MET A 218 -13.94 -12.11 5.79
N ALA A 219 -12.94 -11.48 5.16
CA ALA A 219 -11.87 -12.19 4.46
C ALA A 219 -11.10 -13.12 5.41
N ARG A 220 -10.91 -12.73 6.68
CA ARG A 220 -10.30 -13.59 7.71
C ARG A 220 -11.25 -14.69 8.17
N LYS A 221 -12.51 -14.34 8.47
CA LYS A 221 -13.55 -15.27 8.93
C LYS A 221 -13.80 -16.40 7.93
N TYR A 222 -13.81 -16.07 6.65
CA TYR A 222 -14.11 -16.99 5.55
C TYR A 222 -12.87 -17.48 4.79
N ASP A 223 -11.67 -17.28 5.34
CA ASP A 223 -10.39 -17.70 4.77
C ASP A 223 -10.23 -17.34 3.27
N GLN A 224 -10.56 -16.09 2.92
CA GLN A 224 -10.41 -15.56 1.58
C GLN A 224 -8.97 -15.13 1.33
N GLU A 225 -8.07 -16.10 1.21
CA GLU A 225 -6.63 -15.87 1.06
C GLU A 225 -6.33 -14.86 -0.05
N TYR A 226 -7.01 -14.98 -1.20
CA TYR A 226 -6.87 -14.05 -2.32
C TYR A 226 -7.08 -12.58 -1.93
N LEU A 227 -8.09 -12.30 -1.09
CA LEU A 227 -8.36 -10.95 -0.60
C LEU A 227 -7.37 -10.57 0.51
N LEU A 228 -7.00 -11.50 1.40
CA LEU A 228 -6.03 -11.26 2.46
C LEU A 228 -4.64 -10.88 1.93
N GLN A 229 -4.30 -11.34 0.71
CA GLN A 229 -3.10 -10.98 -0.02
C GLN A 229 -3.25 -9.68 -0.85
N SER A 230 -4.40 -9.01 -0.82
CA SER A 230 -4.58 -7.74 -1.52
C SER A 230 -3.99 -6.55 -0.75
N THR A 231 -3.50 -5.56 -1.49
CA THR A 231 -3.07 -4.26 -0.94
C THR A 231 -4.25 -3.40 -0.50
N VAL A 232 -5.46 -3.66 -1.02
CA VAL A 232 -6.64 -2.80 -0.89
C VAL A 232 -6.98 -2.46 0.56
N PHE A 233 -6.83 -3.41 1.49
CA PHE A 233 -7.22 -3.20 2.88
C PHE A 233 -6.32 -2.23 3.65
N ALA A 234 -5.02 -2.18 3.33
CA ALA A 234 -4.13 -1.19 3.94
C ALA A 234 -4.17 0.13 3.17
N ASP A 235 -4.29 0.07 1.84
CA ASP A 235 -4.40 1.25 0.97
C ASP A 235 -5.61 2.13 1.34
N LEU A 236 -6.77 1.48 1.56
CA LEU A 236 -8.05 2.13 1.85
C LEU A 236 -8.40 2.17 3.34
N LEU A 237 -7.49 1.75 4.23
CA LEU A 237 -7.71 1.94 5.66
C LEU A 237 -7.75 3.44 5.93
N GLU A 238 -8.88 3.96 6.39
CA GLU A 238 -8.91 5.29 6.98
C GLU A 238 -8.39 5.20 8.41
N GLU A 239 -7.55 6.16 8.78
CA GLU A 239 -7.00 6.17 10.13
C GLU A 239 -8.05 6.63 11.13
N TRP A 240 -7.98 6.04 12.32
CA TRP A 240 -8.32 6.66 13.60
C TRP A 240 -7.43 7.92 13.85
N LEU A 241 -7.45 8.91 12.95
CA LEU A 241 -6.76 10.20 13.12
C LEU A 241 -7.76 11.36 13.30
N ARG A 242 -8.81 11.14 14.10
CA ARG A 242 -9.59 12.25 14.65
C ARG A 242 -9.85 12.22 16.15
N ASP A 243 -9.62 11.10 16.83
CA ASP A 243 -9.80 11.03 18.28
C ASP A 243 -8.58 10.37 18.94
N GLY A 244 -7.72 11.22 19.49
CA GLY A 244 -6.51 10.89 20.25
C GLY A 244 -5.82 12.16 20.70
#